data_AF-A0A517MQE0-F1
#
_entry.id   AF-A0A517MQE0-F1
#
_cell.length_a   1.000
_cell.length_b   1.000
_cell.length_c   1.000
_cell.angle_alpha   90.00
_cell.angle_beta   90.00
_cell.angle_gamma   90.00
#
_symmetry.space_group_name_H-M   'P 1'
#
loop_
_entity.id
_entity.type
_entity.pdbx_description
1 polymer ?
#
loop_
_entity_poly.entity_id
_entity_poly.type
_entity_poly.pdbx_seq_one_letter_code
_entity_poly.pdbx_strand_id
1 'polypeptide(L)'
;MRLSSLLPILLFAVSLIHTANSSWAHSGHDHSVPTGVWPEHDDHDETAGTGSTLVAAVIDSASPGSDPRVSAWKLADGSTGTSPDSAINNVVSNVLADVNTVAFNSNYVFIRTTGVPSHSLGPFSNPNVPGDVDATYRISCNPMEQTGAKTSTGLGSIGVMVNGAGFFNASDGTYWRPNNNGITNPGGQQPPNSNWSTNALWYRAVELGGIDDGGGHPSPVNGQTNPNGSGLGFYHYHQAPFGLLDQIDPGNYGNMGSPIVGFAFDGYPVVGPFAYVDDTMTSVVQMQSSYGVHDDRLAFPDPKPTVEDYAMGSFLEDFVYNDGSGNLNEYNMAFVKFSADGRAILTDESDSEGDWAYFATIDALDASHSNDITRDGSVAYPYIIGPEYYGVVDQNAGSINVPGNVTYYFEYTDADFNADTNIDGGDFLAWQRGESPDALDSSDLLNWQNQYGVSSSAALIAALVPEPASILLLGLVGLFLIDRRLWLVTSLNSPDTLNTQTARATTARGSVRRH
;
A
#
# COMPACT_ATOMS: atom_id res chain seq x y z
N MET A 1 61.17 25.87 0.56
CA MET A 1 59.98 26.72 0.72
C MET A 1 58.91 26.21 -0.24
N ARG A 2 57.70 26.01 0.26
CA ARG A 2 56.41 25.66 -0.41
C ARG A 2 56.02 24.17 -0.52
N LEU A 3 54.86 23.95 0.09
CA LEU A 3 53.98 22.78 0.17
C LEU A 3 53.21 22.55 -1.15
N SER A 4 52.76 21.30 -1.35
CA SER A 4 51.43 20.93 -1.88
C SER A 4 51.31 19.39 -1.91
N SER A 5 50.64 18.78 -0.93
CA SER A 5 49.27 18.21 -1.01
C SER A 5 49.20 16.86 -1.75
N LEU A 6 49.18 15.76 -0.97
CA LEU A 6 48.79 14.42 -1.40
C LEU A 6 47.28 14.25 -1.13
N LEU A 7 46.49 14.09 -2.19
CA LEU A 7 45.18 13.43 -2.15
C LEU A 7 45.39 11.98 -2.58
N PRO A 8 44.78 10.97 -1.93
CA PRO A 8 44.63 9.66 -2.54
C PRO A 8 43.42 9.67 -3.49
N ILE A 9 43.67 9.39 -4.76
CA ILE A 9 42.65 9.10 -5.77
C ILE A 9 42.14 7.69 -5.49
N LEU A 10 40.86 7.57 -5.11
CA LEU A 10 40.13 6.31 -5.07
C LEU A 10 39.93 5.85 -6.52
N LEU A 11 40.63 4.81 -6.94
CA LEU A 11 40.40 4.17 -8.24
C LEU A 11 39.13 3.31 -8.12
N PHE A 12 38.02 3.80 -8.67
CA PHE A 12 36.93 2.92 -9.09
C PHE A 12 37.42 2.13 -10.32
N ALA A 13 37.61 0.83 -10.16
CA ALA A 13 37.80 -0.07 -11.29
C ALA A 13 36.44 -0.25 -11.97
N VAL A 14 36.17 0.57 -12.99
CA VAL A 14 35.08 0.31 -13.93
C VAL A 14 35.54 -0.83 -14.82
N SER A 15 35.06 -2.04 -14.53
CA SER A 15 35.20 -3.17 -15.45
C SER A 15 34.39 -2.89 -16.71
N LEU A 16 35.09 -2.82 -17.83
CA LEU A 16 34.56 -2.59 -19.15
C LEU A 16 33.86 -3.86 -19.66
N ILE A 17 32.56 -4.01 -19.37
CA ILE A 17 31.75 -5.12 -19.90
C ILE A 17 31.05 -4.67 -21.17
N HIS A 18 31.13 -5.53 -22.19
CA HIS A 18 30.70 -5.28 -23.56
C HIS A 18 29.22 -4.87 -23.65
N THR A 19 28.97 -3.74 -24.32
CA THR A 19 27.64 -3.33 -24.79
C THR A 19 27.16 -4.26 -25.90
N ALA A 20 26.53 -5.36 -25.51
CA ALA A 20 25.64 -6.10 -26.41
C ALA A 20 24.22 -5.52 -26.26
N ASN A 21 23.77 -4.80 -27.28
CA ASN A 21 22.35 -4.52 -27.50
C ASN A 21 21.61 -5.86 -27.64
N SER A 22 21.06 -6.37 -26.55
CA SER A 22 19.99 -7.35 -26.58
C SER A 22 18.94 -6.91 -25.57
N SER A 23 17.71 -6.81 -26.03
CA SER A 23 16.50 -6.64 -25.23
C SER A 23 16.39 -7.82 -24.26
N TRP A 24 16.93 -7.70 -23.05
CA TRP A 24 16.84 -8.72 -22.00
C TRP A 24 15.48 -8.62 -21.30
N ALA A 25 14.43 -8.93 -22.06
CA ALA A 25 13.17 -9.38 -21.49
C ALA A 25 13.42 -10.65 -20.67
N HIS A 26 12.68 -10.81 -19.59
CA HIS A 26 12.40 -12.08 -18.91
C HIS A 26 11.74 -13.10 -19.87
N SER A 27 12.43 -13.54 -20.93
CA SER A 27 11.92 -14.59 -21.83
C SER A 27 12.09 -15.95 -21.17
N GLY A 28 11.18 -16.32 -20.26
CA GLY A 28 11.01 -17.75 -19.96
C GLY A 28 10.43 -18.19 -18.61
N HIS A 29 10.12 -17.34 -17.63
CA HIS A 29 9.33 -17.78 -16.47
C HIS A 29 7.92 -17.21 -16.58
N ASP A 30 6.96 -18.12 -16.67
CA ASP A 30 5.55 -17.81 -16.59
C ASP A 30 5.23 -17.42 -15.16
N HIS A 31 4.91 -16.14 -14.94
CA HIS A 31 4.21 -15.76 -13.73
C HIS A 31 2.74 -15.93 -14.04
N SER A 32 2.16 -17.05 -13.57
CA SER A 32 0.73 -17.26 -13.67
C SER A 32 0.04 -16.15 -12.89
N VAL A 33 -0.57 -15.21 -13.59
CA VAL A 33 -1.42 -14.19 -12.96
C VAL A 33 -2.60 -14.93 -12.31
N PRO A 34 -2.86 -14.70 -11.02
CA PRO A 34 -4.06 -15.22 -10.38
C PRO A 34 -5.30 -14.68 -11.11
N THR A 35 -6.16 -15.55 -11.63
CA THR A 35 -7.37 -15.15 -12.38
C THR A 35 -8.61 -15.50 -11.58
N GLY A 36 -9.74 -14.84 -11.87
CA GLY A 36 -10.99 -15.06 -11.13
C GLY A 36 -12.15 -15.47 -12.03
N VAL A 37 -12.99 -16.39 -11.53
CA VAL A 37 -14.37 -16.53 -12.00
C VAL A 37 -15.26 -15.91 -10.94
N TRP A 38 -15.80 -14.73 -11.26
CA TRP A 38 -16.71 -13.99 -10.40
C TRP A 38 -18.15 -14.43 -10.68
N PRO A 39 -19.03 -14.49 -9.65
CA PRO A 39 -20.44 -14.76 -9.88
C PRO A 39 -21.01 -13.69 -10.81
N GLU A 40 -21.88 -14.09 -11.74
CA GLU A 40 -22.73 -13.13 -12.44
C GLU A 40 -23.58 -12.44 -11.37
N HIS A 41 -23.63 -11.12 -11.40
CA HIS A 41 -24.56 -10.37 -10.56
C HIS A 41 -25.96 -10.81 -11.02
N ASP A 42 -26.64 -11.63 -10.22
CA ASP A 42 -28.00 -12.06 -10.52
C ASP A 42 -28.84 -10.79 -10.66
N ASP A 43 -29.20 -10.43 -11.90
CA ASP A 43 -30.23 -9.46 -12.23
C ASP A 43 -31.56 -9.97 -11.65
N HIS A 44 -31.80 -9.72 -10.37
CA HIS A 44 -32.98 -10.20 -9.69
C HIS A 44 -33.77 -9.06 -9.04
N ASP A 45 -34.75 -8.63 -9.83
CA ASP A 45 -36.17 -8.88 -9.54
C ASP A 45 -36.97 -7.61 -9.15
N GLU A 46 -37.71 -7.09 -10.12
CA GLU A 46 -38.82 -6.13 -9.91
C GLU A 46 -39.99 -6.71 -9.08
N THR A 47 -39.87 -7.90 -8.49
CA THR A 47 -40.88 -8.43 -7.58
C THR A 47 -40.38 -8.51 -6.14
N ALA A 48 -40.56 -7.40 -5.43
CA ALA A 48 -40.76 -7.40 -3.98
C ALA A 48 -41.94 -8.35 -3.65
N GLY A 49 -41.61 -9.62 -3.36
CA GLY A 49 -42.57 -10.70 -3.14
C GLY A 49 -42.11 -11.64 -2.02
N THR A 50 -42.10 -11.13 -0.79
CA THR A 50 -42.21 -11.88 0.48
C THR A 50 -41.57 -13.29 0.54
N GLY A 51 -40.40 -13.37 1.18
CA GLY A 51 -40.02 -14.58 1.94
C GLY A 51 -38.72 -15.26 1.50
N SER A 52 -37.58 -14.61 1.74
CA SER A 52 -36.34 -15.34 2.01
C SER A 52 -35.94 -15.04 3.45
N THR A 53 -36.04 -16.05 4.31
CA THR A 53 -35.57 -16.00 5.70
C THR A 53 -34.05 -15.80 5.69
N LEU A 54 -33.63 -14.54 5.90
CA LEU A 54 -32.28 -14.20 6.32
C LEU A 54 -31.97 -14.99 7.60
N VAL A 55 -31.19 -16.06 7.47
CA VAL A 55 -30.49 -16.61 8.62
C VAL A 55 -29.41 -15.58 8.95
N ALA A 56 -29.72 -14.67 9.86
CA ALA A 56 -28.73 -13.84 10.50
C ALA A 56 -27.75 -14.77 11.20
N ALA A 57 -26.64 -15.08 10.54
CA ALA A 57 -25.44 -15.48 11.25
C ALA A 57 -25.13 -14.34 12.20
N VAL A 58 -25.04 -14.66 13.49
CA VAL A 58 -24.59 -13.73 14.52
C VAL A 58 -23.14 -13.41 14.18
N ILE A 59 -22.93 -12.33 13.42
CA ILE A 59 -21.65 -11.66 13.33
C ILE A 59 -21.52 -10.96 14.68
N ASP A 60 -20.50 -11.36 15.45
CA ASP A 60 -20.11 -10.62 16.64
C ASP A 60 -19.86 -9.15 16.26
N SER A 61 -20.16 -8.25 17.17
CA SER A 61 -20.50 -6.82 17.02
C SER A 61 -19.45 -5.87 16.40
N ALA A 62 -18.55 -6.34 15.55
CA ALA A 62 -17.69 -5.53 14.69
C ALA A 62 -18.39 -5.34 13.33
N SER A 63 -18.67 -4.10 12.91
CA SER A 63 -19.23 -3.89 11.56
C SER A 63 -18.25 -4.47 10.52
N PRO A 64 -18.69 -5.12 9.44
CA PRO A 64 -17.77 -5.71 8.45
C PRO A 64 -16.70 -4.74 7.89
N GLY A 65 -16.93 -3.42 7.96
CA GLY A 65 -15.93 -2.39 7.61
C GLY A 65 -14.80 -2.16 8.64
N SER A 66 -14.78 -2.84 9.78
CA SER A 66 -13.72 -2.70 10.79
C SER A 66 -12.61 -3.75 10.68
N ASP A 67 -12.78 -4.80 9.86
CA ASP A 67 -11.69 -5.72 9.56
C ASP A 67 -10.75 -5.06 8.53
N PRO A 68 -9.48 -4.78 8.87
CA PRO A 68 -8.55 -4.17 7.92
C PRO A 68 -8.31 -5.02 6.68
N ARG A 69 -8.53 -6.34 6.72
CA ARG A 69 -8.48 -7.20 5.51
C ARG A 69 -9.55 -6.82 4.49
N VAL A 70 -10.67 -6.24 4.93
CA VAL A 70 -11.76 -5.76 4.08
C VAL A 70 -11.58 -4.29 3.72
N SER A 71 -11.07 -3.45 4.64
CA SER A 71 -11.10 -1.99 4.49
C SER A 71 -9.78 -1.31 4.16
N ALA A 72 -8.62 -1.99 4.23
CA ALA A 72 -7.31 -1.36 4.01
C ALA A 72 -6.97 -1.09 2.54
N TRP A 73 -7.81 -1.50 1.59
CA TRP A 73 -7.54 -1.40 0.16
C TRP A 73 -7.58 0.04 -0.34
N LYS A 74 -6.62 0.39 -1.20
CA LYS A 74 -6.71 1.57 -2.05
C LYS A 74 -7.66 1.24 -3.19
N LEU A 75 -8.87 1.77 -3.11
CA LEU A 75 -9.95 1.53 -4.05
C LEU A 75 -9.77 2.40 -5.30
N ALA A 76 -10.15 1.87 -6.45
CA ALA A 76 -10.16 2.60 -7.71
C ALA A 76 -11.13 3.79 -7.63
N ASP A 77 -10.70 4.95 -8.13
CA ASP A 77 -11.45 6.21 -8.11
C ASP A 77 -11.64 6.79 -9.53
N GLY A 78 -11.40 5.97 -10.55
CA GLY A 78 -11.39 6.37 -11.96
C GLY A 78 -10.04 6.89 -12.45
N SER A 79 -9.04 7.02 -11.57
CA SER A 79 -7.66 7.26 -12.01
C SER A 79 -7.12 6.07 -12.82
N THR A 80 -6.19 6.38 -13.71
CA THR A 80 -5.46 5.39 -14.50
C THR A 80 -3.99 5.38 -14.11
N GLY A 81 -3.26 4.36 -14.55
CA GLY A 81 -1.80 4.35 -14.41
C GLY A 81 -1.15 5.56 -15.09
N THR A 82 0.04 5.93 -14.63
CA THR A 82 0.83 7.04 -15.20
C THR A 82 2.29 6.65 -15.34
N SER A 83 3.03 7.30 -16.25
CA SER A 83 4.47 7.10 -16.39
C SER A 83 5.16 8.35 -16.93
N PRO A 84 6.40 8.65 -16.49
CA PRO A 84 7.23 9.68 -17.10
C PRO A 84 7.76 9.24 -18.48
N ASP A 85 7.77 7.93 -18.75
CA ASP A 85 8.14 7.39 -20.05
C ASP A 85 6.91 7.40 -20.97
N SER A 86 7.00 8.15 -22.06
CA SER A 86 5.90 8.29 -23.02
C SER A 86 5.42 6.96 -23.64
N ALA A 87 6.32 5.99 -23.84
CA ALA A 87 5.95 4.70 -24.43
C ALA A 87 5.17 3.83 -23.44
N ILE A 88 5.57 3.85 -22.17
CA ILE A 88 4.82 3.20 -21.08
C ILE A 88 3.49 3.92 -20.87
N ASN A 89 3.51 5.26 -20.79
CA ASN A 89 2.33 6.08 -20.53
C ASN A 89 1.24 5.88 -21.58
N ASN A 90 1.60 5.69 -22.85
CA ASN A 90 0.65 5.38 -23.93
C ASN A 90 -0.16 4.09 -23.70
N VAL A 91 0.27 3.20 -22.80
CA VAL A 91 -0.48 2.02 -22.38
C VAL A 91 -1.21 2.31 -21.07
N VAL A 92 -0.46 2.62 -20.01
CA VAL A 92 -0.99 2.64 -18.63
C VAL A 92 -2.01 3.74 -18.39
N SER A 93 -1.99 4.83 -19.18
CA SER A 93 -2.99 5.91 -19.09
C SER A 93 -4.39 5.51 -19.57
N ASN A 94 -4.56 4.28 -20.07
CA ASN A 94 -5.85 3.72 -20.47
C ASN A 94 -6.26 2.52 -19.58
N VAL A 95 -5.52 2.25 -18.50
CA VAL A 95 -5.77 1.14 -17.59
C VAL A 95 -6.19 1.68 -16.24
N LEU A 96 -7.38 1.29 -15.79
CA LEU A 96 -7.90 1.64 -14.46
C LEU A 96 -6.88 1.26 -13.39
N ALA A 97 -6.58 2.19 -12.49
CA ALA A 97 -5.62 1.97 -11.44
C ALA A 97 -6.28 1.41 -10.16
N ASP A 98 -5.45 0.76 -9.35
CA ASP A 98 -5.75 0.27 -8.01
C ASP A 98 -6.81 -0.85 -7.95
N VAL A 99 -7.43 -1.08 -6.79
CA VAL A 99 -8.37 -2.20 -6.57
C VAL A 99 -9.75 -1.84 -7.10
N ASN A 100 -10.24 -2.60 -8.08
CA ASN A 100 -11.54 -2.36 -8.70
C ASN A 100 -12.69 -3.14 -8.04
N THR A 101 -12.43 -4.22 -7.31
CA THR A 101 -13.48 -4.92 -6.54
C THR A 101 -12.94 -5.50 -5.25
N VAL A 102 -13.70 -5.36 -4.16
CA VAL A 102 -13.49 -6.03 -2.88
C VAL A 102 -14.80 -6.72 -2.50
N ALA A 103 -14.77 -8.04 -2.38
CA ALA A 103 -15.88 -8.83 -1.85
C ALA A 103 -15.37 -9.76 -0.75
N PHE A 104 -16.24 -10.20 0.17
CA PHE A 104 -15.80 -11.04 1.27
C PHE A 104 -16.89 -12.00 1.74
N ASN A 105 -16.48 -13.01 2.48
CA ASN A 105 -17.35 -13.84 3.31
C ASN A 105 -16.64 -14.12 4.65
N SER A 106 -17.16 -15.06 5.45
CA SER A 106 -16.58 -15.38 6.76
C SER A 106 -15.15 -15.94 6.69
N ASN A 107 -14.72 -16.42 5.53
CA ASN A 107 -13.47 -17.16 5.37
C ASN A 107 -12.43 -16.36 4.59
N TYR A 108 -12.86 -15.59 3.59
CA TYR A 108 -11.97 -14.93 2.65
C TYR A 108 -12.45 -13.53 2.27
N VAL A 109 -11.47 -12.66 2.01
CA VAL A 109 -11.62 -11.46 1.21
C VAL A 109 -11.10 -11.75 -0.20
N PHE A 110 -11.86 -11.36 -1.22
CA PHE A 110 -11.58 -11.50 -2.64
C PHE A 110 -11.36 -10.13 -3.25
N ILE A 111 -10.28 -10.00 -4.03
CA ILE A 111 -9.82 -8.75 -4.60
C ILE A 111 -9.73 -8.90 -6.10
N ARG A 112 -10.35 -7.99 -6.85
CA ARG A 112 -10.14 -7.84 -8.30
C ARG A 112 -9.38 -6.56 -8.59
N THR A 113 -8.47 -6.61 -9.54
CA THR A 113 -7.62 -5.47 -9.91
C THR A 113 -7.01 -5.68 -11.29
N THR A 114 -6.69 -4.59 -11.98
CA THR A 114 -5.92 -4.62 -13.23
C THR A 114 -4.44 -4.95 -12.98
N GLY A 115 -3.97 -4.86 -11.72
CA GLY A 115 -2.56 -4.97 -11.34
C GLY A 115 -1.73 -3.71 -11.61
N VAL A 116 -2.35 -2.63 -12.09
CA VAL A 116 -1.70 -1.33 -12.34
C VAL A 116 -2.01 -0.38 -11.17
N PRO A 117 -1.01 0.11 -10.43
CA PRO A 117 -1.24 1.09 -9.38
C PRO A 117 -1.35 2.53 -9.94
N SER A 118 -1.92 3.45 -9.15
CA SER A 118 -2.09 4.85 -9.54
C SER A 118 -0.82 5.70 -9.37
N HIS A 119 0.22 5.19 -8.70
CA HIS A 119 1.50 5.89 -8.65
C HIS A 119 2.22 5.77 -10.00
N SER A 120 3.16 6.69 -10.23
CA SER A 120 3.94 6.72 -11.46
C SER A 120 4.77 5.44 -11.61
N LEU A 121 4.70 4.83 -12.80
CA LEU A 121 5.39 3.60 -13.16
C LEU A 121 6.59 3.87 -14.05
N GLY A 122 7.72 3.23 -13.76
CA GLY A 122 8.93 3.32 -14.58
C GLY A 122 9.67 4.65 -14.47
N PRO A 123 10.67 4.87 -15.35
CA PRO A 123 11.02 4.07 -16.53
C PRO A 123 11.63 2.70 -16.17
N PHE A 124 11.51 1.72 -17.07
CA PHE A 124 12.21 0.45 -16.98
C PHE A 124 12.82 0.05 -18.33
N SER A 125 13.93 -0.69 -18.30
CA SER A 125 14.54 -1.30 -19.49
C SER A 125 13.92 -2.66 -19.85
N ASN A 126 12.58 -2.77 -19.79
CA ASN A 126 11.82 -4.00 -20.01
C ASN A 126 10.97 -3.88 -21.30
N PRO A 127 10.97 -4.87 -22.20
CA PRO A 127 10.11 -4.81 -23.39
C PRO A 127 8.62 -5.07 -23.10
N ASN A 128 8.28 -5.53 -21.89
CA ASN A 128 6.89 -5.67 -21.46
C ASN A 128 6.47 -4.40 -20.71
N VAL A 129 5.27 -3.92 -21.04
CA VAL A 129 4.70 -2.71 -20.47
C VAL A 129 3.58 -3.10 -19.52
N PRO A 130 3.52 -2.57 -18.29
CA PRO A 130 2.41 -2.80 -17.38
C PRO A 130 1.07 -2.58 -18.09
N GLY A 131 0.12 -3.46 -17.85
CA GLY A 131 -1.21 -3.39 -18.43
C GLY A 131 -2.21 -4.18 -17.61
N ASP A 132 -3.46 -4.18 -18.07
CA ASP A 132 -4.54 -4.89 -17.39
C ASP A 132 -4.31 -6.40 -17.46
N VAL A 133 -4.05 -7.02 -16.31
CA VAL A 133 -3.88 -8.46 -16.16
C VAL A 133 -5.13 -9.17 -15.60
N ASP A 134 -6.21 -8.42 -15.31
CA ASP A 134 -7.45 -8.90 -14.67
C ASP A 134 -7.20 -9.88 -13.52
N ALA A 135 -6.36 -9.46 -12.58
CA ALA A 135 -5.93 -10.30 -11.48
C ALA A 135 -7.04 -10.45 -10.44
N THR A 136 -7.16 -11.65 -9.89
CA THR A 136 -8.01 -11.95 -8.73
C THR A 136 -7.22 -12.63 -7.64
N TYR A 137 -7.25 -12.06 -6.43
CA TYR A 137 -6.62 -12.62 -5.24
C TYR A 137 -7.65 -13.01 -4.20
N ARG A 138 -7.27 -13.89 -3.27
CA ARG A 138 -8.01 -14.13 -2.03
C ARG A 138 -7.10 -14.15 -0.82
N ILE A 139 -7.56 -13.56 0.27
CA ILE A 139 -6.86 -13.46 1.55
C ILE A 139 -7.72 -14.11 2.64
N SER A 140 -7.13 -14.98 3.46
CA SER A 140 -7.84 -15.60 4.59
C SER A 140 -8.24 -14.54 5.62
N CYS A 141 -9.50 -14.56 6.06
CA CYS A 141 -9.96 -13.77 7.20
C CYS A 141 -9.48 -14.34 8.54
N ASN A 142 -8.94 -15.57 8.54
CA ASN A 142 -8.50 -16.29 9.73
C ASN A 142 -7.09 -16.85 9.47
N PRO A 143 -6.05 -16.00 9.42
CA PRO A 143 -4.68 -16.48 9.30
C PRO A 143 -4.32 -17.38 10.48
N MET A 144 -3.54 -18.42 10.22
CA MET A 144 -3.04 -19.32 11.26
C MET A 144 -1.57 -19.61 11.04
N GLU A 145 -0.82 -19.67 12.14
CA GLU A 145 0.56 -20.11 12.11
C GLU A 145 0.67 -21.54 11.54
N GLN A 146 1.65 -21.75 10.65
CA GLN A 146 2.05 -23.09 10.26
C GLN A 146 3.03 -23.67 11.31
N THR A 147 2.56 -24.54 12.21
CA THR A 147 3.39 -25.11 13.29
C THR A 147 4.32 -26.25 12.85
N GLY A 148 4.15 -26.73 11.60
CA GLY A 148 5.00 -27.76 11.00
C GLY A 148 6.17 -27.18 10.20
N ALA A 149 6.57 -27.88 9.14
CA ALA A 149 7.47 -27.28 8.14
C ALA A 149 6.79 -26.06 7.52
N LYS A 150 7.49 -24.91 7.52
CA LYS A 150 7.06 -23.69 6.85
C LYS A 150 7.09 -23.89 5.33
N THR A 151 6.38 -23.03 4.61
CA THR A 151 6.35 -23.06 3.14
C THR A 151 7.33 -22.02 2.62
N SER A 152 8.28 -22.41 1.76
CA SER A 152 9.20 -21.44 1.14
C SER A 152 8.47 -20.50 0.19
N THR A 153 8.90 -19.23 0.15
CA THR A 153 8.39 -18.27 -0.82
C THR A 153 8.82 -18.68 -2.23
N GLY A 154 7.84 -18.76 -3.14
CA GLY A 154 8.08 -19.12 -4.54
C GLY A 154 8.46 -17.94 -5.41
N LEU A 155 8.76 -18.21 -6.68
CA LEU A 155 8.75 -17.17 -7.72
C LEU A 155 7.31 -16.75 -8.02
N GLY A 156 7.13 -15.51 -8.48
CA GLY A 156 5.80 -14.93 -8.69
C GLY A 156 5.25 -14.26 -7.44
N SER A 157 3.97 -13.91 -7.48
CA SER A 157 3.32 -13.25 -6.37
C SER A 157 3.37 -14.13 -5.12
N ILE A 158 3.76 -13.51 -4.01
CA ILE A 158 3.70 -14.10 -2.67
C ILE A 158 2.71 -13.35 -1.76
N GLY A 159 2.10 -12.31 -2.31
CA GLY A 159 1.03 -11.53 -1.72
C GLY A 159 0.61 -10.41 -2.67
N VAL A 160 -0.23 -9.53 -2.16
CA VAL A 160 -0.77 -8.37 -2.88
C VAL A 160 -0.69 -7.14 -1.99
N MET A 161 -0.23 -6.02 -2.55
CA MET A 161 -0.25 -4.73 -1.89
C MET A 161 -1.67 -4.13 -1.93
N VAL A 162 -1.98 -3.20 -1.03
CA VAL A 162 -3.34 -2.66 -0.90
C VAL A 162 -3.84 -1.90 -2.15
N ASN A 163 -2.96 -1.55 -3.08
CA ASN A 163 -3.32 -1.02 -4.41
C ASN A 163 -3.51 -2.09 -5.49
N GLY A 164 -3.58 -3.38 -5.13
CA GLY A 164 -3.83 -4.46 -6.08
C GLY A 164 -2.61 -4.95 -6.88
N ALA A 165 -1.46 -4.26 -6.80
CA ALA A 165 -0.24 -4.78 -7.39
C ALA A 165 0.33 -5.96 -6.57
N GLY A 166 0.81 -6.99 -7.25
CA GLY A 166 1.45 -8.13 -6.59
C GLY A 166 2.79 -7.71 -5.96
N PHE A 167 3.29 -8.52 -5.03
CA PHE A 167 4.68 -8.42 -4.61
C PHE A 167 5.35 -9.79 -4.58
N PHE A 168 6.63 -9.82 -4.94
CA PHE A 168 7.44 -11.02 -5.14
C PHE A 168 8.47 -11.12 -4.01
N ASN A 169 9.10 -12.29 -3.89
CA ASN A 169 10.21 -12.45 -2.94
C ASN A 169 11.49 -11.75 -3.45
N ALA A 170 12.58 -11.87 -2.68
CA ALA A 170 13.87 -11.26 -3.00
C ALA A 170 14.57 -11.85 -4.25
N SER A 171 14.07 -12.94 -4.83
CA SER A 171 14.69 -13.60 -5.99
C SER A 171 14.32 -12.91 -7.30
N ASP A 172 15.31 -12.66 -8.16
CA ASP A 172 15.06 -12.28 -9.55
C ASP A 172 14.53 -13.45 -10.41
N GLY A 173 14.62 -14.68 -9.90
CA GLY A 173 14.38 -15.90 -10.69
C GLY A 173 15.51 -16.24 -11.66
N THR A 174 16.67 -15.57 -11.56
CA THR A 174 17.89 -15.95 -12.28
C THR A 174 18.93 -16.58 -11.35
N TYR A 175 19.88 -17.30 -11.94
CA TYR A 175 20.83 -18.13 -11.22
C TYR A 175 22.24 -18.04 -11.81
N TRP A 176 23.25 -18.14 -10.95
CA TRP A 176 24.65 -18.24 -11.39
C TRP A 176 25.00 -19.64 -11.91
N ARG A 177 25.72 -19.69 -13.03
CA ARG A 177 26.20 -20.95 -13.63
C ARG A 177 27.71 -21.13 -13.47
N PRO A 178 28.16 -22.25 -12.89
CA PRO A 178 29.58 -22.48 -12.66
C PRO A 178 30.38 -22.76 -13.93
N ASN A 179 29.74 -23.22 -15.00
CA ASN A 179 30.43 -23.64 -16.22
C ASN A 179 30.92 -22.47 -17.10
N ASN A 180 30.30 -21.30 -16.98
CA ASN A 180 30.65 -20.10 -17.74
C ASN A 180 30.80 -18.85 -16.86
N ASN A 181 30.69 -18.99 -15.53
CA ASN A 181 30.71 -17.90 -14.56
C ASN A 181 29.69 -16.79 -14.86
N GLY A 182 28.55 -17.14 -15.48
CA GLY A 182 27.54 -16.18 -15.92
C GLY A 182 26.20 -16.35 -15.21
N ILE A 183 25.43 -15.27 -15.13
CA ILE A 183 24.01 -15.30 -14.77
C ILE A 183 23.21 -15.81 -15.95
N THR A 184 22.24 -16.69 -15.70
CA THR A 184 21.37 -17.18 -16.78
C THR A 184 19.91 -16.89 -16.54
N ASN A 185 19.26 -16.57 -17.66
CA ASN A 185 17.87 -16.17 -17.73
C ASN A 185 16.92 -17.17 -17.05
N PRO A 186 15.77 -16.64 -16.61
CA PRO A 186 14.65 -17.46 -16.21
C PRO A 186 14.16 -18.15 -17.50
N GLY A 187 14.17 -19.48 -17.52
CA GLY A 187 13.44 -20.28 -18.51
C GLY A 187 13.86 -21.75 -18.53
N GLY A 188 14.92 -22.08 -17.79
CA GLY A 188 15.38 -23.43 -17.58
C GLY A 188 15.22 -23.84 -16.13
N GLN A 189 15.00 -25.14 -15.92
CA GLN A 189 15.21 -25.79 -14.63
C GLN A 189 16.50 -25.23 -14.00
N GLN A 190 16.41 -24.81 -12.72
CA GLN A 190 17.59 -24.46 -11.91
C GLN A 190 18.68 -25.49 -12.23
N PRO A 191 19.88 -25.07 -12.69
CA PRO A 191 20.93 -26.01 -13.02
C PRO A 191 21.13 -26.96 -11.83
N PRO A 192 21.24 -28.27 -12.03
CA PRO A 192 21.41 -29.22 -10.95
C PRO A 192 22.79 -29.04 -10.31
N ASN A 193 22.92 -28.03 -9.43
CA ASN A 193 24.09 -27.53 -8.67
C ASN A 193 24.13 -25.99 -8.52
N SER A 194 23.20 -25.22 -9.10
CA SER A 194 23.19 -23.78 -8.92
C SER A 194 22.47 -23.41 -7.63
N ASN A 195 23.22 -23.31 -6.53
CA ASN A 195 22.71 -22.88 -5.23
C ASN A 195 22.83 -21.36 -5.04
N TRP A 196 22.87 -20.58 -6.12
CA TRP A 196 23.16 -19.15 -6.07
C TRP A 196 22.11 -18.41 -6.88
N SER A 197 21.03 -18.06 -6.20
CA SER A 197 19.87 -17.34 -6.74
C SER A 197 20.17 -15.85 -6.66
N THR A 198 20.02 -15.12 -7.76
CA THR A 198 20.36 -13.69 -7.78
C THR A 198 19.34 -12.88 -7.01
N ASN A 199 19.84 -11.92 -6.24
CA ASN A 199 19.04 -10.91 -5.58
C ASN A 199 18.45 -9.93 -6.60
N ALA A 200 17.11 -9.77 -6.59
CA ALA A 200 16.39 -8.88 -7.49
C ALA A 200 16.88 -7.44 -7.42
N LEU A 201 17.22 -6.93 -6.22
CA LEU A 201 17.67 -5.54 -6.09
C LEU A 201 19.09 -5.33 -6.62
N TRP A 202 19.98 -6.31 -6.47
CA TRP A 202 21.29 -6.25 -7.10
C TRP A 202 21.16 -6.36 -8.63
N TYR A 203 20.46 -7.36 -9.12
CA TYR A 203 20.42 -7.63 -10.57
C TYR A 203 19.55 -6.63 -11.34
N ARG A 204 18.37 -6.26 -10.82
CA ARG A 204 17.48 -5.32 -11.52
C ARG A 204 17.79 -3.88 -11.20
N ALA A 205 17.98 -3.48 -9.95
CA ALA A 205 18.20 -2.06 -9.65
C ALA A 205 19.60 -1.60 -10.08
N VAL A 206 20.64 -2.39 -9.75
CA VAL A 206 22.03 -1.98 -9.98
C VAL A 206 22.55 -2.39 -11.36
N GLU A 207 22.38 -3.66 -11.76
CA GLU A 207 22.96 -4.15 -13.02
C GLU A 207 22.12 -3.79 -14.27
N LEU A 208 20.78 -3.77 -14.15
CA LEU A 208 19.88 -3.60 -15.30
C LEU A 208 19.05 -2.30 -15.33
N GLY A 209 19.02 -1.52 -14.24
CA GLY A 209 18.18 -0.32 -14.14
C GLY A 209 16.69 -0.59 -14.39
N GLY A 210 16.18 -1.69 -13.82
CA GLY A 210 14.88 -2.27 -14.11
C GLY A 210 13.81 -2.07 -13.04
N ILE A 211 14.16 -1.62 -11.83
CA ILE A 211 13.20 -1.30 -10.76
C ILE A 211 12.95 0.20 -10.79
N ASP A 212 11.68 0.61 -10.72
CA ASP A 212 11.30 2.01 -10.68
C ASP A 212 11.37 2.63 -9.28
N ASP A 213 11.19 3.95 -9.22
CA ASP A 213 11.17 4.71 -7.96
C ASP A 213 10.02 4.28 -7.03
N GLY A 214 8.98 3.64 -7.59
CA GLY A 214 7.88 3.06 -6.85
C GLY A 214 8.24 1.76 -6.11
N GLY A 215 9.34 1.12 -6.49
CA GLY A 215 9.87 -0.10 -5.88
C GLY A 215 9.52 -1.38 -6.65
N GLY A 216 9.04 -1.28 -7.89
CA GLY A 216 8.60 -2.44 -8.66
C GLY A 216 9.01 -2.42 -10.11
N HIS A 217 8.61 -3.47 -10.83
CA HIS A 217 8.79 -3.59 -12.28
C HIS A 217 7.81 -4.59 -12.88
N PRO A 218 7.60 -4.58 -14.22
CA PRO A 218 6.78 -5.60 -14.88
C PRO A 218 7.54 -6.92 -15.08
N SER A 219 6.84 -8.05 -15.02
CA SER A 219 7.22 -9.33 -15.62
C SER A 219 6.34 -9.64 -16.83
N PRO A 220 6.82 -10.38 -17.84
CA PRO A 220 5.98 -10.77 -18.97
C PRO A 220 4.83 -11.66 -18.55
N VAL A 221 3.68 -11.47 -19.19
CA VAL A 221 2.57 -12.44 -19.20
C VAL A 221 2.59 -13.15 -20.55
N ASN A 222 2.98 -14.44 -20.54
CA ASN A 222 3.32 -15.14 -21.76
C ASN A 222 2.13 -15.28 -22.73
N GLY A 223 2.37 -14.93 -23.99
CA GLY A 223 1.36 -15.03 -25.06
C GLY A 223 0.28 -13.95 -25.00
N GLN A 224 0.40 -12.96 -24.12
CA GLN A 224 -0.52 -11.84 -24.00
C GLN A 224 0.15 -10.52 -24.38
N THR A 225 -0.64 -9.60 -24.94
CA THR A 225 -0.18 -8.29 -25.41
C THR A 225 -1.13 -7.21 -24.96
N ASN A 226 -0.60 -6.03 -24.69
CA ASN A 226 -1.39 -4.82 -24.54
C ASN A 226 -2.14 -4.47 -25.86
N PRO A 227 -3.20 -3.66 -25.81
CA PRO A 227 -3.96 -3.24 -26.99
C PRO A 227 -3.10 -2.57 -28.09
N ASN A 228 -2.00 -1.92 -27.71
CA ASN A 228 -1.06 -1.30 -28.66
C ASN A 228 -0.05 -2.29 -29.27
N GLY A 229 -0.11 -3.57 -28.93
CA GLY A 229 0.75 -4.64 -29.42
C GLY A 229 2.06 -4.85 -28.65
N SER A 230 2.34 -4.08 -27.59
CA SER A 230 3.48 -4.38 -26.70
C SER A 230 3.22 -5.64 -25.87
N GLY A 231 4.28 -6.28 -25.37
CA GLY A 231 4.12 -7.42 -24.46
C GLY A 231 3.41 -6.99 -23.17
N LEU A 232 2.42 -7.78 -22.73
CA LEU A 232 1.71 -7.50 -21.49
C LEU A 232 2.66 -7.73 -20.29
N GLY A 233 2.75 -6.71 -19.44
CA GLY A 233 3.54 -6.74 -18.21
C GLY A 233 2.66 -6.83 -16.98
N PHE A 234 2.98 -7.77 -16.09
CA PHE A 234 2.43 -7.83 -14.74
C PHE A 234 3.36 -7.08 -13.77
N TYR A 235 2.94 -5.89 -13.35
CA TYR A 235 3.71 -5.05 -12.43
C TYR A 235 3.69 -5.64 -11.00
N HIS A 236 4.85 -5.67 -10.36
CA HIS A 236 5.00 -6.19 -9.00
C HIS A 236 6.15 -5.50 -8.25
N TYR A 237 6.04 -5.46 -6.92
CA TYR A 237 7.11 -4.96 -6.04
C TYR A 237 8.07 -6.08 -5.65
N HIS A 238 9.36 -5.75 -5.54
CA HIS A 238 10.39 -6.61 -4.92
C HIS A 238 10.89 -6.05 -3.58
N GLN A 239 10.50 -4.82 -3.25
CA GLN A 239 10.95 -4.10 -2.07
C GLN A 239 9.83 -3.26 -1.44
N ALA A 240 10.17 -2.48 -0.42
CA ALA A 240 9.24 -1.54 0.18
C ALA A 240 8.51 -0.73 -0.92
N PRO A 241 7.17 -0.70 -0.92
CA PRO A 241 6.40 -0.14 -2.03
C PRO A 241 6.34 1.39 -1.89
N PHE A 242 7.46 2.05 -2.17
CA PHE A 242 7.65 3.48 -1.92
C PHE A 242 6.63 4.36 -2.61
N GLY A 243 6.26 4.03 -3.85
CA GLY A 243 5.22 4.73 -4.60
C GLY A 243 3.85 4.62 -3.93
N LEU A 244 3.53 3.47 -3.34
CA LEU A 244 2.30 3.27 -2.56
C LEU A 244 2.36 4.01 -1.22
N LEU A 245 3.47 3.89 -0.49
CA LEU A 245 3.67 4.57 0.80
C LEU A 245 3.52 6.10 0.67
N ASP A 246 3.99 6.68 -0.43
CA ASP A 246 3.83 8.12 -0.69
C ASP A 246 2.35 8.52 -0.90
N GLN A 247 1.50 7.58 -1.31
CA GLN A 247 0.07 7.79 -1.50
C GLN A 247 -0.74 7.56 -0.21
N ILE A 248 -0.43 6.51 0.55
CA ILE A 248 -1.26 6.08 1.70
C ILE A 248 -0.71 6.49 3.07
N ASP A 249 0.57 6.83 3.17
CA ASP A 249 1.19 7.32 4.41
C ASP A 249 2.10 8.53 4.17
N PRO A 250 1.59 9.58 3.49
CA PRO A 250 2.41 10.71 3.06
C PRO A 250 3.04 11.43 4.25
N GLY A 251 4.36 11.60 4.20
CA GLY A 251 5.12 12.34 5.20
C GLY A 251 5.43 11.57 6.48
N ASN A 252 5.20 10.26 6.52
CA ASN A 252 5.69 9.44 7.63
C ASN A 252 7.19 9.11 7.46
N TYR A 253 8.01 9.83 8.21
CA TYR A 253 9.47 9.64 8.25
C TYR A 253 9.92 9.09 9.61
N GLY A 254 9.12 8.18 10.20
CA GLY A 254 9.36 7.64 11.54
C GLY A 254 8.77 8.49 12.66
N ASN A 255 7.80 9.35 12.33
CA ASN A 255 7.03 10.13 13.32
C ASN A 255 5.70 9.45 13.71
N MET A 256 5.29 8.40 13.00
CA MET A 256 4.09 7.60 13.31
C MET A 256 4.32 6.11 13.00
N GLY A 257 3.57 5.22 13.66
CA GLY A 257 3.48 3.82 13.23
C GLY A 257 2.92 3.72 11.81
N SER A 258 3.39 2.76 11.03
CA SER A 258 2.98 2.58 9.64
C SER A 258 1.63 1.87 9.51
N PRO A 259 0.87 2.13 8.43
CA PRO A 259 -0.33 1.38 8.11
C PRO A 259 0.01 0.02 7.51
N ILE A 260 -1.03 -0.79 7.31
CA ILE A 260 -0.98 -1.97 6.45
C ILE A 260 -0.79 -1.51 5.00
N VAL A 261 0.20 -2.09 4.33
CA VAL A 261 0.55 -1.83 2.92
C VAL A 261 0.20 -3.00 2.01
N GLY A 262 -0.10 -4.18 2.55
CA GLY A 262 -0.48 -5.36 1.80
C GLY A 262 -0.83 -6.56 2.66
N PHE A 263 -1.09 -7.69 2.02
CA PHE A 263 -1.35 -8.97 2.67
C PHE A 263 -0.57 -10.08 1.97
N ALA A 264 0.08 -10.93 2.77
CA ALA A 264 0.73 -12.14 2.30
C ALA A 264 -0.29 -13.24 2.02
N PHE A 265 0.07 -14.22 1.18
CA PHE A 265 -0.84 -15.32 0.84
C PHE A 265 -1.09 -16.33 1.96
N ASP A 266 -0.40 -16.22 3.09
CA ASP A 266 -0.76 -16.92 4.33
C ASP A 266 -1.77 -16.15 5.21
N GLY A 267 -2.24 -14.98 4.74
CA GLY A 267 -3.29 -14.18 5.35
C GLY A 267 -2.81 -13.10 6.33
N TYR A 268 -1.52 -13.08 6.68
CA TYR A 268 -0.98 -12.09 7.59
C TYR A 268 -0.74 -10.73 6.89
N PRO A 269 -0.94 -9.61 7.59
CA PRO A 269 -0.71 -8.28 7.03
C PRO A 269 0.77 -8.00 6.80
N VAL A 270 1.05 -7.16 5.81
CA VAL A 270 2.33 -6.51 5.58
C VAL A 270 2.18 -5.05 5.95
N VAL A 271 3.08 -4.55 6.79
CA VAL A 271 3.06 -3.19 7.36
C VAL A 271 4.24 -2.39 6.81
N GLY A 272 4.10 -1.07 6.71
CA GLY A 272 5.23 -0.18 6.41
C GLY A 272 6.34 -0.23 7.47
N PRO A 273 7.44 0.53 7.31
CA PRO A 273 8.70 0.31 8.04
C PRO A 273 8.70 0.72 9.52
N PHE A 274 7.64 1.35 10.03
CA PHE A 274 7.61 1.94 11.37
C PHE A 274 6.52 1.34 12.25
N ALA A 275 6.75 1.27 13.56
CA ALA A 275 5.74 0.93 14.55
C ALA A 275 5.82 1.86 15.76
N TYR A 276 4.68 2.14 16.40
CA TYR A 276 4.70 2.70 17.75
C TYR A 276 5.29 1.67 18.71
N VAL A 277 6.09 2.13 19.68
CA VAL A 277 6.71 1.23 20.66
C VAL A 277 5.68 0.64 21.63
N ASP A 278 4.63 1.39 21.93
CA ASP A 278 3.56 1.00 22.85
C ASP A 278 2.27 1.81 22.62
N ASP A 279 1.24 1.47 23.40
CA ASP A 279 -0.10 2.08 23.37
C ASP A 279 -0.14 3.59 23.66
N THR A 280 0.94 4.16 24.19
CA THR A 280 0.98 5.62 24.40
C THR A 280 1.09 6.37 23.08
N MET A 281 1.56 5.69 22.01
CA MET A 281 1.79 6.26 20.68
C MET A 281 2.69 7.52 20.73
N THR A 282 3.57 7.61 21.72
CA THR A 282 4.46 8.77 21.92
C THR A 282 5.86 8.56 21.34
N SER A 283 6.24 7.32 21.05
CA SER A 283 7.53 6.94 20.49
C SER A 283 7.34 5.96 19.34
N VAL A 284 8.19 6.09 18.33
CA VAL A 284 8.16 5.31 17.10
C VAL A 284 9.55 4.71 16.89
N VAL A 285 9.56 3.48 16.39
CA VAL A 285 10.78 2.77 16.00
C VAL A 285 10.68 2.38 14.53
N GLN A 286 11.79 2.46 13.82
CA GLN A 286 11.94 1.81 12.53
C GLN A 286 12.21 0.33 12.77
N MET A 287 11.41 -0.53 12.18
CA MET A 287 11.56 -1.97 12.31
C MET A 287 12.77 -2.45 11.51
N GLN A 288 13.79 -2.92 12.22
CA GLN A 288 15.04 -3.38 11.62
C GLN A 288 15.00 -4.88 11.33
N SER A 289 15.43 -5.24 10.12
CA SER A 289 15.66 -6.65 9.77
C SER A 289 16.74 -7.27 10.65
N SER A 290 16.58 -8.57 10.94
CA SER A 290 17.60 -9.37 11.63
C SER A 290 18.50 -10.14 10.65
N TYR A 291 18.46 -9.81 9.36
CA TYR A 291 19.35 -10.39 8.36
C TYR A 291 20.61 -9.55 8.18
N GLY A 292 21.76 -10.21 8.13
CA GLY A 292 23.05 -9.63 7.76
C GLY A 292 23.61 -10.29 6.50
N VAL A 293 24.60 -9.65 5.89
CA VAL A 293 25.35 -10.22 4.76
C VAL A 293 26.58 -10.95 5.31
N HIS A 294 26.89 -12.12 4.78
CA HIS A 294 28.13 -12.83 5.08
C HIS A 294 29.36 -12.00 4.68
N ASP A 295 30.48 -12.17 5.40
CA ASP A 295 31.75 -11.50 5.07
C ASP A 295 32.37 -12.02 3.75
N ASP A 296 32.17 -13.31 3.46
CA ASP A 296 32.64 -13.98 2.26
C ASP A 296 31.82 -15.25 1.95
N ARG A 297 32.11 -15.89 0.79
CA ARG A 297 31.50 -17.17 0.39
C ARG A 297 32.40 -18.39 0.65
N LEU A 298 33.55 -18.24 1.31
CA LEU A 298 34.57 -19.28 1.44
C LEU A 298 34.08 -20.53 2.18
N ALA A 299 33.14 -20.35 3.12
CA ALA A 299 32.53 -21.44 3.88
C ALA A 299 31.52 -22.27 3.07
N PHE A 300 31.04 -21.77 1.93
CA PHE A 300 30.08 -22.48 1.09
C PHE A 300 30.75 -23.55 0.22
N PRO A 301 30.09 -24.69 -0.02
CA PRO A 301 30.63 -25.75 -0.87
C PRO A 301 30.78 -25.27 -2.32
N ASP A 302 31.82 -25.75 -3.00
CA ASP A 302 31.99 -25.53 -4.43
C ASP A 302 30.99 -26.35 -5.27
N PRO A 303 30.55 -25.83 -6.43
CA PRO A 303 30.98 -24.56 -7.02
C PRO A 303 30.23 -23.33 -6.49
N LYS A 304 30.91 -22.18 -6.43
CA LYS A 304 30.35 -20.90 -5.98
C LYS A 304 30.93 -19.69 -6.73
N PRO A 305 30.18 -18.58 -6.85
CA PRO A 305 30.66 -17.34 -7.46
C PRO A 305 31.71 -16.67 -6.57
N THR A 306 32.71 -16.04 -7.18
CA THR A 306 33.74 -15.29 -6.43
C THR A 306 33.23 -13.90 -6.02
N VAL A 307 33.77 -13.34 -4.95
CA VAL A 307 33.44 -11.96 -4.50
C VAL A 307 33.98 -10.91 -5.48
N GLU A 308 35.02 -11.24 -6.26
CA GLU A 308 35.60 -10.37 -7.28
C GLU A 308 34.68 -10.23 -8.51
N ASP A 309 34.03 -11.32 -8.92
CA ASP A 309 33.10 -11.30 -10.05
C ASP A 309 31.71 -10.82 -9.65
N TYR A 310 31.27 -11.16 -8.43
CA TYR A 310 29.96 -10.85 -7.88
C TYR A 310 30.10 -10.43 -6.43
N ALA A 311 29.88 -9.15 -6.12
CA ALA A 311 30.00 -8.62 -4.76
C ALA A 311 29.09 -9.36 -3.76
N MET A 312 29.38 -9.27 -2.46
CA MET A 312 28.47 -9.80 -1.45
C MET A 312 27.10 -9.09 -1.51
N GLY A 313 26.02 -9.86 -1.34
CA GLY A 313 24.64 -9.38 -1.49
C GLY A 313 24.08 -9.52 -2.91
N SER A 314 24.89 -9.98 -3.88
CA SER A 314 24.43 -10.31 -5.23
C SER A 314 23.53 -11.55 -5.27
N PHE A 315 23.64 -12.44 -4.27
CA PHE A 315 22.84 -13.65 -4.19
C PHE A 315 22.05 -13.75 -2.88
N LEU A 316 20.93 -14.45 -2.91
CA LEU A 316 20.07 -14.67 -1.74
C LEU A 316 20.82 -15.43 -0.64
N GLU A 317 21.70 -16.33 -1.04
CA GLU A 317 22.51 -17.16 -0.15
C GLU A 317 23.65 -16.37 0.52
N ASP A 318 23.88 -15.11 0.14
CA ASP A 318 24.79 -14.21 0.85
C ASP A 318 24.19 -13.69 2.17
N PHE A 319 22.87 -13.81 2.36
CA PHE A 319 22.16 -13.29 3.53
C PHE A 319 21.97 -14.38 4.59
N VAL A 320 22.18 -14.01 5.85
CA VAL A 320 22.05 -14.88 7.02
C VAL A 320 21.20 -14.23 8.09
N TYR A 321 20.26 -14.99 8.64
CA TYR A 321 19.48 -14.56 9.80
C TYR A 321 20.33 -14.62 11.07
N ASN A 322 20.37 -13.50 11.80
CA ASN A 322 21.06 -13.36 13.07
C ASN A 322 20.03 -13.01 14.14
N ASP A 323 19.63 -14.01 14.91
CA ASP A 323 18.61 -13.86 15.95
C ASP A 323 18.89 -12.70 16.91
N GLY A 324 17.90 -11.83 17.09
CA GLY A 324 17.99 -10.64 17.95
C GLY A 324 18.91 -9.52 17.45
N SER A 325 19.38 -9.54 16.19
CA SER A 325 20.17 -8.43 15.65
C SER A 325 19.34 -7.22 15.23
N GLY A 326 18.05 -7.43 14.91
CA GLY A 326 17.07 -6.39 14.62
C GLY A 326 15.80 -6.55 15.47
N ASN A 327 14.69 -6.00 14.99
CA ASN A 327 13.37 -6.10 15.63
C ASN A 327 12.51 -7.25 15.09
N LEU A 328 12.89 -7.81 13.95
CA LEU A 328 12.09 -8.75 13.18
C LEU A 328 12.65 -10.18 13.26
N ASN A 329 11.77 -11.17 13.29
CA ASN A 329 12.14 -12.59 13.29
C ASN A 329 12.60 -13.06 11.89
N GLU A 330 12.89 -14.36 11.73
CA GLU A 330 13.37 -14.96 10.48
C GLU A 330 12.36 -14.90 9.32
N TYR A 331 11.09 -14.64 9.61
CA TYR A 331 10.05 -14.46 8.58
C TYR A 331 9.86 -12.99 8.21
N ASN A 332 10.64 -12.08 8.82
CA ASN A 332 10.52 -10.64 8.71
C ASN A 332 9.30 -10.04 9.42
N MET A 333 8.93 -10.61 10.57
CA MET A 333 7.73 -10.25 11.32
C MET A 333 8.00 -9.75 12.74
N ALA A 334 7.05 -8.98 13.27
CA ALA A 334 6.91 -8.66 14.69
C ALA A 334 5.44 -8.84 15.13
N PHE A 335 5.24 -9.01 16.43
CA PHE A 335 3.91 -9.06 17.02
C PHE A 335 3.38 -7.64 17.27
N VAL A 336 2.22 -7.34 16.70
CA VAL A 336 1.63 -6.00 16.70
C VAL A 336 0.13 -6.04 16.92
N LYS A 337 -0.41 -4.94 17.41
CA LYS A 337 -1.82 -4.61 17.21
C LYS A 337 -1.94 -3.32 16.42
N PHE A 338 -3.16 -2.98 16.01
CA PHE A 338 -3.43 -1.78 15.23
C PHE A 338 -4.20 -0.76 16.05
N SER A 339 -3.77 0.50 15.99
CA SER A 339 -4.52 1.63 16.51
C SER A 339 -5.87 1.77 15.80
N ALA A 340 -6.76 2.62 16.34
CA ALA A 340 -8.05 2.91 15.72
C ALA A 340 -7.94 3.48 14.30
N ASP A 341 -6.83 4.13 13.95
CA ASP A 341 -6.51 4.62 12.61
C ASP A 341 -5.67 3.64 11.77
N GLY A 342 -5.54 2.38 12.21
CA GLY A 342 -4.92 1.30 11.44
C GLY A 342 -3.39 1.30 11.44
N ARG A 343 -2.75 1.91 12.44
CA ARG A 343 -1.28 2.00 12.53
C ARG A 343 -0.72 0.96 13.48
N ALA A 344 0.41 0.37 13.11
CA ALA A 344 1.04 -0.67 13.91
C ALA A 344 1.59 -0.15 15.25
N ILE A 345 1.31 -0.92 16.30
CA ILE A 345 1.79 -0.75 17.67
C ILE A 345 2.44 -2.07 18.08
N LEU A 346 3.70 -2.05 18.49
CA LEU A 346 4.37 -3.22 19.06
C LEU A 346 3.66 -3.64 20.34
N THR A 347 3.46 -4.94 20.50
CA THR A 347 2.87 -5.51 21.71
C THR A 347 3.48 -6.87 22.04
N ASP A 348 3.16 -7.39 23.21
CA ASP A 348 3.59 -8.72 23.66
C ASP A 348 2.64 -9.79 23.11
N GLU A 349 3.15 -11.01 22.85
CA GLU A 349 2.34 -12.14 22.37
C GLU A 349 1.18 -12.52 23.32
N SER A 350 1.22 -12.07 24.58
CA SER A 350 0.11 -12.22 25.54
C SER A 350 -1.03 -11.23 25.35
N ASP A 351 -0.88 -10.22 24.50
CA ASP A 351 -1.94 -9.26 24.16
C ASP A 351 -2.97 -9.93 23.23
N SER A 352 -4.22 -10.02 23.69
CA SER A 352 -5.31 -10.65 22.96
C SER A 352 -5.77 -9.88 21.71
N GLU A 353 -5.37 -8.61 21.58
CA GLU A 353 -5.65 -7.80 20.40
C GLU A 353 -4.50 -7.84 19.38
N GLY A 354 -3.37 -8.45 19.73
CA GLY A 354 -2.20 -8.56 18.86
C GLY A 354 -2.22 -9.77 17.96
N ASP A 355 -1.48 -9.67 16.86
CA ASP A 355 -1.18 -10.75 15.93
C ASP A 355 0.18 -10.49 15.23
N TRP A 356 0.67 -11.46 14.48
CA TRP A 356 1.90 -11.30 13.69
C TRP A 356 1.67 -10.44 12.45
N ALA A 357 2.62 -9.57 12.13
CA ALA A 357 2.64 -8.81 10.88
C ALA A 357 4.05 -8.82 10.25
N TYR A 358 4.09 -8.97 8.92
CA TYR A 358 5.31 -8.74 8.13
C TYR A 358 5.61 -7.25 8.05
N PHE A 359 6.88 -6.89 7.87
CA PHE A 359 7.31 -5.50 7.74
C PHE A 359 8.06 -5.25 6.43
N ALA A 360 7.69 -4.18 5.71
CA ALA A 360 8.50 -3.66 4.62
C ALA A 360 9.77 -3.02 5.20
N THR A 361 10.92 -3.66 5.01
CA THR A 361 12.17 -3.28 5.67
C THR A 361 12.98 -2.30 4.84
N ILE A 362 13.15 -1.10 5.38
CA ILE A 362 14.09 -0.11 4.87
C ILE A 362 15.42 -0.22 5.63
N ASP A 363 16.54 0.15 5.00
CA ASP A 363 17.82 0.27 5.71
C ASP A 363 17.70 1.31 6.83
N ALA A 364 18.47 1.15 7.90
CA ALA A 364 18.39 2.01 9.07
C ALA A 364 18.51 3.47 8.64
N LEU A 365 17.56 4.31 9.04
CA LEU A 365 17.78 5.76 9.08
C LEU A 365 19.05 5.99 9.91
N ASP A 366 20.16 6.25 9.24
CA ASP A 366 21.46 6.26 9.90
C ASP A 366 21.56 7.48 10.82
N ALA A 367 21.21 7.30 12.10
CA ALA A 367 21.34 8.33 13.13
C ALA A 367 22.81 8.76 13.38
N SER A 368 23.80 8.00 12.90
CA SER A 368 25.23 8.37 12.93
C SER A 368 25.62 9.31 11.77
N HIS A 369 24.83 9.34 10.69
CA HIS A 369 24.84 10.39 9.69
C HIS A 369 23.75 11.41 10.02
N SER A 370 24.03 12.28 10.99
CA SER A 370 23.16 13.36 11.52
C SER A 370 22.57 14.36 10.49
N ASN A 371 22.72 14.11 9.20
CA ASN A 371 22.24 14.89 8.07
C ASN A 371 21.57 14.03 6.98
N ASP A 372 21.43 12.71 7.18
CA ASP A 372 20.65 11.85 6.30
C ASP A 372 19.16 11.89 6.71
N ILE A 373 18.51 12.97 6.30
CA ILE A 373 17.05 13.14 6.30
C ILE A 373 16.46 12.73 4.95
N THR A 374 17.26 12.10 4.10
CA THR A 374 16.84 11.62 2.80
C THR A 374 16.36 10.18 2.96
N ARG A 375 15.13 9.90 2.50
CA ARG A 375 14.74 8.55 2.09
C ARG A 375 15.66 8.21 0.93
N ASP A 376 16.85 7.68 1.21
CA ASP A 376 17.82 7.30 0.17
C ASP A 376 17.34 6.10 -0.64
N GLY A 377 16.22 5.48 -0.22
CA GLY A 377 15.61 4.34 -0.88
C GLY A 377 16.36 3.04 -0.62
N SER A 378 17.33 3.05 0.30
CA SER A 378 18.04 1.85 0.71
C SER A 378 17.08 0.95 1.48
N VAL A 379 16.97 -0.31 1.04
CA VAL A 379 16.10 -1.32 1.64
C VAL A 379 16.92 -2.46 2.19
N ALA A 380 16.43 -3.07 3.26
CA ALA A 380 17.11 -4.17 3.94
C ALA A 380 16.48 -5.51 3.56
N TYR A 381 17.29 -6.51 3.24
CA TYR A 381 16.82 -7.89 3.02
C TYR A 381 16.06 -8.38 4.26
N PRO A 382 14.94 -9.12 4.14
CA PRO A 382 14.36 -9.71 2.93
C PRO A 382 13.31 -8.84 2.24
N TYR A 383 13.33 -7.53 2.53
CA TYR A 383 12.54 -6.46 1.94
C TYR A 383 11.06 -6.44 2.31
N ILE A 384 10.37 -7.58 2.23
CA ILE A 384 8.93 -7.68 2.55
C ILE A 384 8.66 -8.93 3.40
N ILE A 385 8.89 -10.12 2.83
CA ILE A 385 8.70 -11.42 3.50
C ILE A 385 10.02 -12.18 3.47
N GLY A 386 10.31 -12.91 4.56
CA GLY A 386 11.46 -13.80 4.63
C GLY A 386 11.47 -14.92 3.58
N PRO A 387 12.48 -15.81 3.62
CA PRO A 387 12.58 -16.96 2.73
C PRO A 387 11.38 -17.91 2.79
N GLU A 388 10.63 -17.90 3.89
CA GLU A 388 9.46 -18.74 4.13
C GLU A 388 8.28 -17.91 4.67
N TYR A 389 7.07 -18.38 4.42
CA TYR A 389 5.87 -17.86 5.08
C TYR A 389 5.80 -18.36 6.52
N TYR A 390 5.34 -17.51 7.43
CA TYR A 390 5.04 -17.87 8.81
C TYR A 390 3.75 -18.71 8.93
N GLY A 391 2.71 -18.36 8.17
CA GLY A 391 1.39 -18.96 8.25
C GLY A 391 1.12 -20.09 7.26
N VAL A 392 -0.11 -20.62 7.34
CA VAL A 392 -0.65 -21.58 6.37
C VAL A 392 -1.00 -20.84 5.08
N VAL A 393 -0.22 -21.11 4.02
CA VAL A 393 -0.39 -20.49 2.70
C VAL A 393 -1.69 -20.93 2.04
N ASP A 394 -2.43 -19.96 1.52
CA ASP A 394 -3.62 -20.19 0.70
C ASP A 394 -3.28 -20.27 -0.80
N GLN A 395 -4.09 -21.00 -1.56
CA GLN A 395 -3.91 -21.15 -3.01
C GLN A 395 -4.39 -19.92 -3.77
N ASN A 396 -3.44 -19.03 -4.06
CA ASN A 396 -3.61 -17.91 -4.98
C ASN A 396 -3.03 -18.18 -6.38
N ALA A 397 -2.48 -19.38 -6.63
CA ALA A 397 -2.01 -19.77 -7.96
C ALA A 397 -3.17 -20.30 -8.82
N GLY A 398 -3.29 -19.79 -10.06
CA GLY A 398 -4.29 -20.24 -11.04
C GLY A 398 -5.63 -19.51 -10.94
N SER A 399 -6.73 -20.21 -11.28
CA SER A 399 -8.07 -19.62 -11.28
C SER A 399 -8.78 -19.79 -9.92
N ILE A 400 -9.17 -18.66 -9.34
CA ILE A 400 -9.96 -18.54 -8.12
C ILE A 400 -11.45 -18.49 -8.49
N ASN A 401 -12.25 -19.42 -7.96
CA ASN A 401 -13.71 -19.36 -8.07
C ASN A 401 -14.27 -18.56 -6.89
N VAL A 402 -14.84 -17.38 -7.16
CA VAL A 402 -15.50 -16.55 -6.15
C VAL A 402 -16.92 -17.08 -5.92
N PRO A 403 -17.31 -17.43 -4.69
CA PRO A 403 -18.65 -17.93 -4.41
C PRO A 403 -19.74 -16.88 -4.66
N GLY A 404 -20.93 -17.29 -5.11
CA GLY A 404 -22.08 -16.39 -5.29
C GLY A 404 -22.67 -15.81 -4.01
N ASN A 405 -22.23 -16.26 -2.84
CA ASN A 405 -22.71 -15.79 -1.53
C ASN A 405 -21.71 -14.83 -0.83
N VAL A 406 -20.86 -14.15 -1.60
CA VAL A 406 -20.01 -13.08 -1.08
C VAL A 406 -20.81 -11.81 -0.84
N THR A 407 -20.35 -10.98 0.08
CA THR A 407 -20.80 -9.61 0.28
C THR A 407 -19.82 -8.67 -0.40
N TYR A 408 -20.30 -7.78 -1.26
CA TYR A 408 -19.47 -6.77 -1.89
C TYR A 408 -19.25 -5.60 -0.93
N TYR A 409 -17.99 -5.31 -0.63
CA TYR A 409 -17.58 -4.11 0.10
C TYR A 409 -17.37 -2.94 -0.85
N PHE A 410 -16.77 -3.20 -2.01
CA PHE A 410 -16.53 -2.21 -3.04
C PHE A 410 -16.59 -2.85 -4.43
N GLU A 411 -17.19 -2.14 -5.38
CA GLU A 411 -17.11 -2.44 -6.80
C GLU A 411 -17.02 -1.10 -7.52
N TYR A 412 -15.95 -0.93 -8.31
CA TYR A 412 -15.77 0.26 -9.13
C TYR A 412 -16.77 0.22 -10.27
N THR A 413 -17.42 1.36 -10.49
CA THR A 413 -18.42 1.53 -11.53
C THR A 413 -18.10 2.83 -12.26
N ASP A 414 -18.00 2.76 -13.58
CA ASP A 414 -17.76 3.92 -14.43
C ASP A 414 -19.06 4.48 -15.02
N ALA A 415 -20.21 3.96 -14.56
CA ALA A 415 -21.55 4.40 -14.97
C ALA A 415 -22.39 5.09 -13.90
N ASP A 416 -21.88 5.24 -12.67
CA ASP A 416 -22.48 6.09 -11.63
C ASP A 416 -22.15 7.57 -11.94
N PHE A 417 -22.91 8.16 -12.86
CA PHE A 417 -22.69 9.51 -13.36
C PHE A 417 -23.17 10.58 -12.38
N ASN A 418 -24.05 10.24 -11.43
CA ASN A 418 -24.57 11.19 -10.46
C ASN A 418 -23.90 11.08 -9.07
N ALA A 419 -23.00 10.09 -8.90
CA ALA A 419 -22.24 9.79 -7.69
C ALA A 419 -23.11 9.43 -6.48
N ASP A 420 -24.26 8.80 -6.71
CA ASP A 420 -25.19 8.38 -5.66
C ASP A 420 -25.04 6.90 -5.26
N THR A 421 -24.05 6.20 -5.83
CA THR A 421 -23.67 4.80 -5.60
C THR A 421 -24.62 3.75 -6.19
N ASN A 422 -25.70 4.18 -6.83
CA ASN A 422 -26.61 3.33 -7.59
C ASN A 422 -26.49 3.67 -9.06
N ILE A 423 -26.50 2.66 -9.93
CA ILE A 423 -26.50 2.88 -11.38
C ILE A 423 -27.92 2.66 -11.88
N ASP A 424 -28.68 3.75 -11.99
CA ASP A 424 -30.11 3.70 -12.27
C ASP A 424 -30.57 4.76 -13.30
N GLY A 425 -31.87 5.06 -13.33
CA GLY A 425 -32.42 6.06 -14.23
C GLY A 425 -31.90 7.49 -13.95
N GLY A 426 -31.39 7.74 -12.76
CA GLY A 426 -30.70 8.97 -12.36
C GLY A 426 -29.41 9.18 -13.14
N ASP A 427 -28.60 8.14 -13.32
CA ASP A 427 -27.38 8.19 -14.13
C ASP A 427 -27.68 8.36 -15.60
N PHE A 428 -28.69 7.65 -16.11
CA PHE A 428 -29.14 7.88 -17.48
C PHE A 428 -29.53 9.34 -17.71
N LEU A 429 -30.19 9.96 -16.73
CA LEU A 429 -30.56 11.37 -16.79
C LEU A 429 -29.36 12.31 -16.68
N ALA A 430 -28.35 11.96 -15.89
CA ALA A 430 -27.07 12.68 -15.82
C ALA A 430 -26.32 12.59 -17.17
N TRP A 431 -26.21 11.40 -17.76
CA TRP A 431 -25.68 11.21 -19.12
C TRP A 431 -26.42 12.07 -20.14
N GLN A 432 -27.76 12.06 -20.14
CA GLN A 432 -28.58 12.89 -21.04
C GLN A 432 -28.34 14.40 -20.91
N ARG A 433 -27.83 14.86 -19.76
CA ARG A 433 -27.47 16.26 -19.51
C ARG A 433 -26.03 16.58 -19.88
N GLY A 434 -25.26 15.59 -20.31
CA GLY A 434 -23.81 15.71 -20.54
C GLY A 434 -23.03 15.81 -19.23
N GLU A 435 -23.53 15.19 -18.16
CA GLU A 435 -22.89 15.14 -16.84
C GLU A 435 -22.05 13.85 -16.64
N SER A 436 -22.01 12.96 -17.64
CA SER A 436 -21.10 11.81 -17.68
C SER A 436 -19.64 12.26 -17.95
N PRO A 437 -18.63 11.42 -17.65
CA PRO A 437 -17.22 11.75 -17.85
C PRO A 437 -16.92 12.30 -19.26
N ASP A 438 -17.43 11.63 -20.30
CA ASP A 438 -17.39 12.08 -21.68
C ASP A 438 -18.80 12.49 -22.11
N ALA A 439 -19.08 13.80 -22.02
CA ALA A 439 -20.41 14.36 -22.19
C ALA A 439 -21.13 13.87 -23.48
N LEU A 440 -22.23 13.13 -23.28
CA LEU A 440 -23.07 12.55 -24.33
C LEU A 440 -22.37 11.49 -25.21
N ASP A 441 -21.27 10.89 -24.74
CA ASP A 441 -20.58 9.84 -25.47
C ASP A 441 -21.38 8.53 -25.46
N SER A 442 -21.24 7.78 -26.54
CA SER A 442 -21.79 6.44 -26.69
C SER A 442 -21.11 5.38 -25.81
N SER A 443 -19.84 5.57 -25.44
CA SER A 443 -19.13 4.69 -24.49
C SER A 443 -19.75 4.77 -23.11
N ASP A 444 -20.01 5.99 -22.62
CA ASP A 444 -20.65 6.22 -21.33
C ASP A 444 -22.06 5.62 -21.29
N LEU A 445 -22.83 5.80 -22.38
CA LEU A 445 -24.14 5.15 -22.48
C LEU A 445 -24.04 3.61 -22.43
N LEU A 446 -23.04 3.03 -23.08
CA LEU A 446 -22.81 1.59 -23.06
C LEU A 446 -22.38 1.10 -21.67
N ASN A 447 -21.55 1.87 -20.96
CA ASN A 447 -21.16 1.58 -19.57
C ASN A 447 -22.40 1.54 -18.67
N TRP A 448 -23.27 2.55 -18.77
CA TRP A 448 -24.56 2.55 -18.07
C TRP A 448 -25.44 1.37 -18.43
N GLN A 449 -25.56 1.02 -19.71
CA GLN A 449 -26.34 -0.15 -20.12
C GLN A 449 -25.79 -1.46 -19.55
N ASN A 450 -24.47 -1.59 -19.44
CA ASN A 450 -23.83 -2.80 -18.94
C ASN A 450 -23.86 -2.92 -17.41
N GLN A 451 -23.98 -1.80 -16.70
CA GLN A 451 -23.93 -1.76 -15.22
C GLN A 451 -25.25 -1.34 -14.58
N TYR A 452 -26.32 -1.12 -15.35
CA TYR A 452 -27.63 -0.73 -14.83
C TYR A 452 -28.13 -1.74 -13.78
N GLY A 453 -28.53 -1.23 -12.62
CA GLY A 453 -28.99 -2.03 -11.48
C GLY A 453 -27.90 -2.46 -10.50
N VAL A 454 -26.63 -2.14 -10.78
CA VAL A 454 -25.54 -2.30 -9.79
C VAL A 454 -25.70 -1.24 -8.70
N SER A 455 -25.57 -1.67 -7.44
CA SER A 455 -25.54 -0.76 -6.29
C SER A 455 -24.32 -1.09 -5.45
N SER A 456 -23.40 -0.14 -5.33
CA SER A 456 -22.19 -0.33 -4.51
C SER A 456 -22.51 -0.04 -3.05
N SER A 457 -22.20 -0.99 -2.16
CA SER A 457 -22.33 -0.80 -0.71
C SER A 457 -21.10 -0.11 -0.14
N ALA A 458 -20.72 1.05 -0.68
CA ALA A 458 -19.68 1.86 -0.05
C ALA A 458 -20.23 2.35 1.30
N ALA A 459 -19.75 1.77 2.40
CA ALA A 459 -20.02 2.32 3.71
C ALA A 459 -19.48 3.75 3.71
N LEU A 460 -20.38 4.74 3.75
CA LEU A 460 -20.02 6.13 3.99
C LEU A 460 -19.14 6.16 5.25
N ILE A 461 -17.83 6.30 5.08
CA ILE A 461 -16.95 6.70 6.17
C ILE A 461 -17.34 8.14 6.43
N ALA A 462 -18.33 8.32 7.30
CA ALA A 462 -18.57 9.61 7.91
C ALA A 462 -17.27 9.96 8.63
N ALA A 463 -16.46 10.84 8.03
CA ALA A 463 -15.42 11.54 8.74
C ALA A 463 -16.09 12.03 10.02
N LEU A 464 -15.65 11.54 11.18
CA LEU A 464 -16.04 12.09 12.46
C LEU A 464 -15.55 13.54 12.45
N VAL A 465 -16.39 14.44 11.94
CA VAL A 465 -16.20 15.87 12.07
C VAL A 465 -16.11 16.10 13.57
N PRO A 466 -14.98 16.58 14.11
CA PRO A 466 -14.91 16.92 15.52
C PRO A 466 -15.95 18.00 15.73
N GLU A 467 -17.05 17.69 16.42
CA GLU A 467 -18.06 18.71 16.69
C GLU A 467 -17.36 19.86 17.44
N PRO A 468 -17.44 21.11 16.94
CA PRO A 468 -16.92 22.24 17.69
C PRO A 468 -17.77 22.33 18.95
N ALA A 469 -17.14 22.09 20.11
CA ALA A 469 -17.74 22.07 21.44
C ALA A 469 -18.99 22.95 21.59
N SER A 470 -20.16 22.37 21.30
CA SER A 470 -21.48 23.01 21.47
C SER A 470 -21.72 23.43 22.94
N ILE A 471 -20.99 22.80 23.86
CA ILE A 471 -20.94 23.12 25.29
C ILE A 471 -20.26 24.47 25.56
N LEU A 472 -19.26 24.87 24.76
CA LEU A 472 -18.59 26.17 24.90
C LEU A 472 -19.48 27.30 24.39
N LEU A 473 -20.28 27.08 23.34
CA LEU A 473 -21.27 28.05 22.86
C LEU A 473 -22.45 28.20 23.83
N LEU A 474 -22.95 27.10 24.40
CA LEU A 474 -24.00 27.15 25.43
C LEU A 474 -23.51 27.77 26.74
N GLY A 475 -22.23 27.57 27.10
CA GLY A 475 -21.58 28.23 28.23
C GLY A 475 -21.44 29.75 28.06
N LEU A 476 -21.09 30.21 26.84
CA LEU A 476 -21.00 31.64 26.53
C LEU A 476 -22.38 32.31 26.50
N VAL A 477 -23.41 31.66 25.95
CA VAL A 477 -24.79 32.18 25.98
C VAL A 477 -25.35 32.21 27.41
N GLY A 478 -25.00 31.23 28.25
CA GLY A 478 -25.36 31.21 29.68
C GLY A 478 -24.76 32.38 30.46
N LEU A 479 -23.51 32.76 30.20
CA LEU A 479 -22.85 33.90 30.85
C LEU A 479 -23.46 35.25 30.43
N PHE A 480 -23.88 35.41 29.17
CA PHE A 480 -24.58 36.62 28.70
C PHE A 480 -26.01 36.76 29.28
N LEU A 481 -26.67 35.66 29.64
CA LEU A 481 -28.01 35.67 30.24
C LEU A 481 -27.99 35.92 31.76
N ILE A 482 -26.91 35.55 32.45
CA ILE A 482 -26.71 35.84 33.88
C ILE A 482 -26.40 37.33 34.10
N ASP A 483 -25.62 37.95 33.22
CA ASP A 483 -25.26 39.37 33.32
C ASP A 483 -26.47 40.31 33.11
N ARG A 484 -27.44 39.89 32.28
CA ARG A 484 -28.72 40.61 32.11
C ARG A 484 -29.67 40.51 33.30
N ARG A 485 -29.55 39.49 34.16
CA ARG A 485 -30.38 39.38 35.38
C ARG A 485 -29.84 40.20 36.55
N LEU A 486 -28.54 40.47 36.61
CA LEU A 486 -27.94 41.32 37.64
C LEU A 486 -28.22 42.83 37.43
N TRP A 487 -28.43 43.28 36.19
CA TRP A 487 -28.75 44.68 35.89
C TRP A 487 -30.21 45.07 36.16
N LEU A 488 -31.13 44.11 36.16
CA LEU A 488 -32.56 44.36 36.41
C LEU A 488 -32.92 44.39 37.92
N VAL A 489 -32.15 43.71 38.78
CA VAL A 489 -32.41 43.64 40.23
C VAL A 489 -31.90 44.89 40.98
N THR A 490 -30.96 45.66 40.42
CA THR A 490 -30.45 46.89 41.03
C THR A 490 -31.25 48.16 40.70
N SER A 491 -32.25 48.08 39.82
CA SER A 491 -33.07 49.25 39.41
C SER A 491 -34.43 49.39 40.12
N LEU A 492 -34.78 48.46 41.03
CA LEU A 492 -36.12 48.39 41.65
C LEU A 492 -36.17 48.70 43.15
N ASN A 493 -35.05 49.05 43.79
CA ASN A 493 -35.04 49.49 45.19
C ASN A 493 -34.31 50.83 45.35
N SER A 494 -35.04 51.92 45.10
CA SER A 494 -34.72 53.22 45.67
C SER A 494 -36.02 53.95 46.02
N PRO A 495 -36.27 54.24 47.31
CA PRO A 495 -37.08 55.37 47.71
C PRO A 495 -36.18 56.58 47.97
N ASP A 496 -36.53 57.69 47.33
CA ASP A 496 -36.02 59.04 47.57
C ASP A 496 -36.05 59.44 49.06
N THR A 497 -35.07 60.24 49.50
CA THR A 497 -35.34 61.49 50.25
C THR A 497 -34.09 62.40 50.36
N LEU A 498 -34.22 63.56 49.71
CA LEU A 498 -33.82 64.95 50.08
C LEU A 498 -32.40 65.37 50.53
N ASN A 499 -32.02 66.51 49.91
CA ASN A 499 -31.19 67.64 50.39
C ASN A 499 -29.67 67.42 50.47
N THR A 500 -28.77 68.32 50.03
CA THR A 500 -28.81 69.78 49.81
C THR A 500 -27.56 70.21 49.01
N GLN A 501 -27.64 71.32 48.26
CA GLN A 501 -26.61 72.33 47.88
C GLN A 501 -25.11 71.93 47.93
N THR A 502 -24.22 72.26 46.98
CA THR A 502 -23.86 73.61 46.51
C THR A 502 -22.75 73.53 45.42
N ALA A 503 -22.93 74.28 44.33
CA ALA A 503 -21.98 75.13 43.58
C ALA A 503 -20.60 74.66 42.98
N ARG A 504 -20.36 75.26 41.79
CA ARG A 504 -19.12 75.57 41.02
C ARG A 504 -18.66 74.50 40.00
N ALA A 505 -18.84 74.74 38.70
CA ALA A 505 -17.99 75.55 37.79
C ALA A 505 -16.54 74.99 37.76
N THR A 506 -15.93 74.60 36.64
CA THR A 506 -15.75 75.35 35.37
C THR A 506 -15.03 74.41 34.35
N THR A 507 -15.27 74.62 33.04
CA THR A 507 -14.35 74.55 31.86
C THR A 507 -13.14 73.58 31.84
N ALA A 508 -12.68 72.97 30.73
CA ALA A 508 -12.80 73.22 29.30
C ALA A 508 -12.19 72.03 28.50
N ARG A 509 -12.52 71.97 27.20
CA ARG A 509 -11.69 71.65 26.00
C ARG A 509 -10.51 70.68 26.17
N GLY A 510 -10.26 69.70 25.31
CA GLY A 510 -10.67 69.51 23.92
C GLY A 510 -9.49 68.97 23.09
N SER A 511 -9.81 68.39 21.93
CA SER A 511 -8.92 68.08 20.78
C SER A 511 -7.95 66.88 20.97
N VAL A 512 -7.99 65.78 20.19
CA VAL A 512 -7.91 65.54 18.73
C VAL A 512 -6.48 65.15 18.27
N ARG A 513 -6.46 64.21 17.31
CA ARG A 513 -5.38 63.64 16.44
C ARG A 513 -4.63 62.43 17.03
N ARG A 514 -4.81 61.24 16.44
CA ARG A 514 -4.21 60.72 15.17
C ARG A 514 -2.68 60.70 15.24
N HIS A 515 -2.12 59.50 15.34
CA HIS A 515 -1.54 58.82 14.18
C HIS A 515 -1.89 57.34 14.22
#